data_AF-A0A9R1VZ11-F1
#
_entry.id   AF-A0A9R1VZ11-F1
#
_cell.length_a   1.000
_cell.length_b   1.000
_cell.length_c   1.000
_cell.angle_alpha   90.00
_cell.angle_beta   90.00
_cell.angle_gamma   90.00
#
_symmetry.space_group_name_H-M   'P 1'
#
loop_
_entity.id
_entity.type
_entity.pdbx_description
1 polymer ?
#
loop_
_entity_poly.entity_id
_entity_poly.type
_entity_poly.pdbx_seq_one_letter_code
_entity_poly.pdbx_strand_id
1 'polypeptide(L)'
;MVEAIVASESIRDTEVVASSRAAEIGLGILAQTIQDDLDNTTRFLILAREPIIPGIDKPHKTSIVFTLEEGPRVLFNALAVSALRDINLSKASNLLNNSILLKQVSNQD
;
A
#
# COMPACT_ATOMS: atom_id res chain seq x y z
N MET A 1 10.96 9.29 15.32
CA MET A 1 10.92 9.88 16.69
C MET A 1 12.21 9.61 17.45
N VAL A 2 12.87 8.47 17.26
CA VAL A 2 14.14 8.12 17.94
C VAL A 2 15.32 8.88 17.32
N GLU A 3 15.37 8.99 16.00
CA GLU A 3 16.37 9.76 15.25
C GLU A 3 16.40 11.25 15.65
N ALA A 4 15.24 11.83 15.94
CA ALA A 4 15.15 13.21 16.42
C ALA A 4 15.75 13.37 17.83
N ILE A 5 15.53 12.39 18.72
CA ILE A 5 16.07 12.40 20.09
C ILE A 5 17.59 12.28 20.06
N VAL A 6 18.14 11.32 19.31
CA VAL A 6 19.59 11.14 19.17
C VAL A 6 20.25 12.41 18.63
N ALA A 7 19.61 13.07 17.65
CA ALA A 7 20.09 14.34 17.12
C ALA A 7 20.03 15.49 18.14
N SER A 8 18.90 15.68 18.82
CA SER A 8 18.70 16.81 19.74
C SER A 8 19.50 16.69 21.03
N GLU A 9 19.66 15.47 21.56
CA GLU A 9 20.36 15.21 22.83
C GLU A 9 21.86 14.93 22.62
N SER A 10 22.34 14.89 21.38
CA SER A 10 23.75 14.61 21.03
C SER A 10 24.28 13.31 21.67
N ILE A 11 23.46 12.26 21.64
CA ILE A 11 23.83 10.93 22.14
C ILE A 11 24.90 10.35 21.20
N ARG A 12 26.07 10.00 21.74
CA ARG A 12 27.25 9.65 20.93
C ARG A 12 27.52 8.15 20.83
N ASP A 13 26.87 7.36 21.66
CA ASP A 13 27.00 5.90 21.79
C ASP A 13 25.78 5.16 21.22
N THR A 14 25.03 5.80 20.33
CA THR A 14 23.82 5.25 19.71
C THR A 14 23.77 5.61 18.24
N GLU A 15 23.64 4.59 17.38
CA GLU A 15 23.28 4.76 15.97
C GLU A 15 21.79 4.48 15.72
N VAL A 16 21.28 4.95 14.58
CA VAL A 16 19.88 4.78 14.21
C VAL A 16 19.75 4.25 12.79
N VAL A 17 18.91 3.23 12.62
CA VAL A 17 18.45 2.76 11.31
C VAL A 17 17.22 3.58 10.92
N ALA A 18 17.39 4.49 9.95
CA ALA A 18 16.35 5.38 9.49
C ALA A 18 16.45 5.65 7.99
N SER A 19 15.44 6.29 7.42
CA SER A 19 15.52 6.81 6.04
C SER A 19 16.67 7.82 5.91
N SER A 20 17.23 7.96 4.71
CA SER A 20 18.25 8.97 4.41
C SER A 20 17.84 10.40 4.76
N ARG A 21 16.53 10.65 4.88
CA ARG A 21 15.95 11.91 5.36
C ARG A 21 16.41 12.31 6.76
N ALA A 22 16.89 11.38 7.58
CA ALA A 22 17.48 11.69 8.89
C ALA A 22 18.72 12.61 8.78
N ALA A 23 19.38 12.67 7.62
CA ALA A 23 20.45 13.63 7.39
C ALA A 23 19.96 15.09 7.34
N GLU A 24 18.70 15.33 7.01
CA GLU A 24 18.10 16.68 7.00
C GLU A 24 18.00 17.27 8.42
N ILE A 25 18.01 16.41 9.45
CA ILE A 25 17.94 16.82 10.86
C ILE A 25 19.31 16.79 11.57
N GLY A 26 20.40 16.76 10.79
CA GLY A 26 21.77 16.92 11.29
C GLY A 26 22.49 15.62 11.67
N LEU A 27 21.92 14.44 11.37
CA LEU A 27 22.62 13.16 11.55
C LEU A 27 23.51 12.82 10.36
N GLY A 28 24.66 12.19 10.63
CA GLY A 28 25.54 11.65 9.58
C GLY A 28 25.07 10.28 9.10
N ILE A 29 25.21 9.99 7.81
CA ILE A 29 24.96 8.66 7.25
C ILE A 29 26.25 7.83 7.33
N LEU A 30 26.26 6.79 8.16
CA LEU A 30 27.41 5.88 8.32
C LEU A 30 27.47 4.79 7.24
N ALA A 31 26.31 4.28 6.83
CA ALA A 31 26.16 3.29 5.79
C ALA A 31 24.82 3.49 5.07
N GLN A 32 24.79 3.22 3.77
CA GLN A 32 23.57 3.27 2.94
C GLN A 32 23.18 1.86 2.51
N THR A 33 21.90 1.69 2.18
CA THR A 33 21.38 0.45 1.59
C THR A 33 21.68 -0.77 2.48
N ILE A 34 21.50 -0.64 3.79
CA ILE A 34 21.79 -1.70 4.78
C ILE A 34 20.66 -2.72 4.94
N GLN A 35 19.55 -2.55 4.22
CA GLN A 35 18.44 -3.48 4.26
C GLN A 35 18.81 -4.81 3.59
N ASP A 36 18.24 -5.90 4.11
CA ASP A 36 18.49 -7.24 3.57
C ASP A 36 17.82 -7.45 2.19
N ASP A 37 16.65 -6.84 1.99
CA ASP A 37 15.86 -6.93 0.76
C ASP A 37 15.81 -5.58 0.03
N LEU A 38 16.39 -5.56 -1.18
CA LEU A 38 16.41 -4.38 -2.04
C LEU A 38 15.03 -4.04 -2.63
N ASP A 39 14.11 -5.00 -2.68
CA ASP A 39 12.77 -4.85 -3.27
C ASP A 39 11.70 -4.44 -2.24
N ASN A 40 12.10 -3.99 -1.04
CA ASN A 40 11.19 -3.53 0.00
C ASN A 40 10.50 -2.20 -0.39
N THR A 41 9.26 -2.30 -0.88
CA THR A 41 8.44 -1.15 -1.30
C THR A 41 7.20 -0.97 -0.43
N THR A 42 6.95 0.25 0.03
CA THR A 42 5.70 0.61 0.73
C THR A 42 4.73 1.32 -0.22
N ARG A 43 3.47 0.86 -0.26
CA ARG A 43 2.40 1.47 -1.08
C ARG A 43 1.50 2.35 -0.21
N PHE A 44 1.44 3.65 -0.50
CA PHE A 44 0.55 4.60 0.16
C PHE A 44 -0.73 4.86 -0.67
N LEU A 45 -1.79 5.29 0.01
CA LEU A 45 -3.04 5.75 -0.61
C LEU A 45 -3.24 7.23 -0.23
N ILE A 46 -3.48 8.07 -1.25
CA ILE A 46 -3.86 9.47 -1.05
C ILE A 46 -5.38 9.53 -1.09
N LEU A 47 -5.98 10.13 -0.05
CA LEU A 47 -7.43 10.24 0.10
C LEU A 47 -7.83 11.71 0.02
N ALA A 48 -8.98 11.96 -0.60
CA ALA A 48 -9.65 13.25 -0.64
C ALA A 48 -11.07 13.09 -0.10
N ARG A 49 -11.60 14.14 0.55
CA ARG A 49 -12.98 14.14 1.04
C ARG A 49 -13.98 14.13 -0.12
N GLU A 50 -13.75 14.99 -1.10
CA GLU A 50 -14.58 15.08 -2.31
C GLU A 50 -14.03 14.14 -3.40
N PRO A 51 -14.92 13.48 -4.17
CA PRO A 51 -14.50 12.56 -5.21
C PRO A 51 -13.81 13.31 -6.34
N ILE A 52 -12.60 12.87 -6.68
CA ILE A 52 -11.91 13.29 -7.90
C ILE A 52 -12.35 12.31 -8.98
N ILE A 53 -13.15 12.78 -9.93
CA ILE A 53 -13.61 11.95 -11.04
C ILE A 53 -12.45 11.76 -12.02
N PRO A 54 -11.97 10.52 -12.22
CA PRO A 54 -10.88 10.27 -13.15
C PRO A 54 -11.33 10.49 -14.60
N GLY A 55 -10.45 11.04 -15.43
CA GLY A 55 -10.63 11.08 -16.89
C GLY A 55 -10.50 9.69 -17.52
N ILE A 56 -10.79 9.57 -18.82
CA ILE A 56 -10.67 8.30 -19.56
C ILE A 56 -9.35 8.17 -20.34
N ASP A 57 -8.42 9.11 -20.14
CA ASP A 57 -7.16 9.22 -20.88
C ASP A 57 -6.09 8.20 -20.44
N LYS A 58 -6.27 7.56 -19.29
CA LYS A 58 -5.29 6.66 -18.67
C LYS A 58 -5.95 5.48 -17.97
N PRO A 59 -5.21 4.37 -17.77
CA PRO A 59 -5.66 3.25 -16.96
C PRO A 59 -5.81 3.64 -15.48
N HIS A 60 -6.94 3.25 -14.88
CA HIS A 60 -7.22 3.50 -13.46
C HIS A 60 -7.27 2.21 -12.66
N LYS A 61 -6.96 2.32 -11.37
CA LYS A 61 -7.17 1.23 -10.41
C LYS A 61 -8.35 1.58 -9.51
N THR A 62 -9.25 0.63 -9.32
CA THR A 62 -10.44 0.78 -8.49
C THR A 62 -10.35 -0.17 -7.32
N SER A 63 -10.54 0.33 -6.10
CA SER A 63 -10.64 -0.50 -4.90
C SER A 63 -12.11 -0.58 -4.49
N ILE A 64 -12.65 -1.79 -4.32
CA ILE A 64 -14.02 -2.02 -3.87
C ILE A 64 -14.00 -2.92 -2.63
N VAL A 65 -14.88 -2.62 -1.68
CA VAL A 65 -15.15 -3.50 -0.53
C VAL A 65 -16.60 -3.93 -0.62
N PHE A 66 -16.86 -5.23 -0.50
CA PHE A 66 -18.21 -5.78 -0.40
C PHE A 66 -18.24 -6.93 0.61
N THR A 67 -19.42 -7.18 1.16
CA THR A 67 -19.67 -8.27 2.10
C THR A 67 -20.31 -9.43 1.37
N LEU A 68 -19.93 -10.65 1.73
CA LEU A 68 -20.51 -11.88 1.22
C LEU A 68 -21.32 -12.59 2.30
N GLU A 69 -22.37 -13.29 1.86
CA GLU A 69 -23.05 -14.26 2.70
C GLU A 69 -22.15 -15.48 2.97
N GLU A 70 -22.46 -16.22 4.02
CA GLU A 70 -21.76 -17.47 4.33
C GLU A 70 -22.23 -18.60 3.43
N GLY A 71 -21.27 -19.40 2.97
CA GLY A 71 -21.58 -20.60 2.19
C GLY A 71 -20.46 -21.01 1.25
N PRO A 72 -20.47 -22.25 0.77
CA PRO A 72 -19.51 -22.71 -0.21
C PRO A 72 -19.67 -21.94 -1.52
N ARG A 73 -18.53 -21.64 -2.18
CA ARG A 73 -18.42 -20.99 -3.49
C ARG A 73 -18.87 -19.51 -3.56
N VAL A 74 -19.28 -18.88 -2.48
CA VAL A 74 -19.75 -17.47 -2.53
C VAL A 74 -18.64 -16.52 -3.00
N LEU A 75 -17.40 -16.71 -2.49
CA LEU A 75 -16.21 -15.99 -2.98
C LEU A 75 -15.95 -16.26 -4.46
N PHE A 76 -16.03 -17.52 -4.89
CA PHE A 76 -15.81 -17.89 -6.29
C PHE A 76 -16.79 -17.17 -7.21
N ASN A 77 -18.09 -17.17 -6.86
CA ASN A 77 -19.11 -16.48 -7.64
C ASN A 77 -18.83 -14.96 -7.71
N ALA A 78 -18.40 -14.35 -6.61
CA ALA A 78 -18.08 -12.94 -6.57
C ALA A 78 -16.87 -12.58 -7.47
N LEU A 79 -15.83 -13.41 -7.46
CA LEU A 79 -14.65 -13.20 -8.31
C LEU A 79 -14.93 -13.52 -9.79
N ALA A 80 -15.78 -14.51 -10.07
CA ALA A 80 -16.13 -14.93 -11.42
C ALA A 80 -16.71 -13.77 -12.26
N VAL A 81 -17.47 -12.86 -11.64
CA VAL A 81 -18.02 -11.67 -12.33
C VAL A 81 -16.91 -10.77 -12.89
N SER A 82 -15.76 -10.67 -12.22
CA SER A 82 -14.62 -9.88 -12.73
C SER A 82 -13.97 -10.59 -13.92
N ALA A 83 -13.76 -11.91 -13.82
CA ALA A 83 -13.17 -12.71 -14.89
C ALA A 83 -14.05 -12.73 -16.16
N LEU A 84 -15.37 -12.86 -16.02
CA LEU A 84 -16.33 -12.86 -17.12
C LEU A 84 -16.42 -11.52 -17.86
N ARG A 85 -15.87 -10.45 -17.30
CA ARG A 85 -15.84 -9.09 -17.88
C ARG A 85 -14.44 -8.67 -18.29
N ASP A 86 -13.49 -9.60 -18.29
CA ASP A 86 -12.07 -9.31 -18.53
C ASP A 86 -11.53 -8.20 -17.61
N ILE A 87 -11.90 -8.20 -16.33
CA ILE A 87 -11.40 -7.23 -15.36
C ILE A 87 -10.29 -7.87 -14.53
N ASN A 88 -9.07 -7.36 -14.69
CA ASN A 88 -7.91 -7.84 -13.95
C ASN A 88 -7.93 -7.42 -12.47
N LEU A 89 -7.67 -8.38 -11.58
CA LEU A 89 -7.53 -8.14 -10.14
C LEU A 89 -6.05 -8.05 -9.76
N SER A 90 -5.65 -6.92 -9.19
CA SER A 90 -4.29 -6.73 -8.64
C SER A 90 -4.17 -7.06 -7.15
N LYS A 91 -5.30 -7.17 -6.44
CA LYS A 91 -5.34 -7.58 -5.04
C LYS A 91 -6.71 -8.16 -4.72
N ALA A 92 -6.74 -9.25 -3.96
CA ALA A 92 -7.91 -9.75 -3.25
C ALA A 92 -7.50 -10.02 -1.79
N SER A 93 -8.27 -9.55 -0.83
CA SER A 93 -7.96 -9.73 0.58
C SER A 93 -9.24 -9.85 1.41
N ASN A 94 -9.27 -10.86 2.29
CA ASN A 94 -10.34 -11.00 3.27
C ASN A 94 -10.15 -9.98 4.39
N LEU A 95 -11.24 -9.34 4.78
CA LEU A 95 -11.37 -8.48 5.95
C LEU A 95 -12.26 -9.19 6.99
N LEU A 96 -12.49 -8.53 8.14
CA LEU A 96 -13.44 -9.01 9.15
C LEU A 96 -14.88 -8.99 8.61
N ASN A 97 -15.78 -9.74 9.26
CA ASN A 97 -17.22 -9.78 8.96
C ASN A 97 -17.55 -10.14 7.51
N ASN A 98 -16.91 -11.19 6.98
CA ASN A 98 -17.12 -11.70 5.61
C ASN A 98 -16.99 -10.64 4.50
N SER A 99 -16.23 -9.58 4.76
CA SER A 99 -15.97 -8.52 3.81
C SER A 99 -14.70 -8.80 3.03
N ILE A 100 -14.70 -8.45 1.74
CA ILE A 100 -13.56 -8.64 0.85
C ILE A 100 -13.20 -7.31 0.23
N LEU A 101 -11.92 -6.98 0.26
CA LEU A 101 -11.34 -5.89 -0.51
C LEU A 101 -10.80 -6.46 -1.82
N LEU A 102 -11.36 -6.02 -2.94
CA LEU A 102 -10.78 -6.23 -4.26
C LEU A 102 -10.17 -4.94 -4.78
N LYS A 103 -9.00 -5.04 -5.40
CA LYS A 103 -8.41 -3.96 -6.19
C LYS A 103 -8.35 -4.38 -7.64
N GLN A 104 -9.24 -3.80 -8.43
CA GLN A 104 -9.33 -3.98 -9.87
C GLN A 104 -8.36 -3.02 -10.56
N VAL A 105 -7.78 -3.47 -11.68
CA VAL A 105 -7.05 -2.62 -12.62
C VAL A 105 -7.91 -2.59 -13.87
N SER A 106 -8.29 -1.39 -14.32
CA SER A 106 -8.91 -1.24 -15.63
C SER A 106 -7.97 -1.86 -16.65
N ASN A 107 -8.50 -2.77 -17.47
CA ASN A 107 -7.69 -3.46 -18.46
C ASN A 107 -7.00 -2.43 -19.36
N GLN A 108 -5.71 -2.66 -19.54
CA GLN A 108 -4.91 -2.00 -20.57
C GLN A 108 -5.29 -2.71 -21.87
N ASP A 109 -5.83 -1.97 -22.82
CA ASP A 109 -5.35 -2.16 -24.19
C ASP A 109 -4.04 -1.37 -24.32
#